data_AF-A0A926SRW7-F1
#
_entry.id   AF-A0A926SRW7-F1
#
_cell.length_a   1.000
_cell.length_b   1.000
_cell.length_c   1.000
_cell.angle_alpha   90.00
_cell.angle_beta   90.00
_cell.angle_gamma   90.00
#
_symmetry.space_group_name_H-M   'P 1'
#
loop_
_entity.id
_entity.type
_entity.pdbx_description
1 polymer ?
#
loop_
_entity_poly.entity_id
_entity_poly.type
_entity_poly.pdbx_seq_one_letter_code
_entity_poly.pdbx_strand_id
1 'polypeptide(L)'
;MQQYKPLFRFILALAVVAIGATHFTSPDSHIRIVPSVLPHPLALVYGSGVIEILAGIGLLIPRASHAAAWVLVVLFIAIFPANLNQAIHNIPVSAMPHDPPLIWLRFPFQVCLVLWAWWLTRADEAVETMGAIEPDSDTPKIIPESKVNSNER
;
A
#
# COMPACT_ATOMS: atom_id res chain seq x y z
N MET A 1 -9.11 17.78 -0.72
CA MET A 1 -7.91 17.00 -0.35
C MET A 1 -7.64 15.83 -1.33
N GLN A 2 -8.00 15.93 -2.62
CA GLN A 2 -7.85 14.85 -3.62
C GLN A 2 -6.52 14.94 -4.42
N GLN A 3 -5.86 16.11 -4.44
CA GLN A 3 -4.70 16.37 -5.32
C GLN A 3 -3.39 15.71 -4.87
N TYR A 4 -3.23 15.37 -3.59
CA TYR A 4 -1.99 14.78 -3.05
C TYR A 4 -1.97 13.25 -3.04
N LYS A 5 -3.09 12.61 -3.37
CA LYS A 5 -3.20 11.14 -3.41
C LYS A 5 -2.16 10.47 -4.31
N PRO A 6 -1.90 10.90 -5.56
CA PRO A 6 -0.86 10.29 -6.40
C PRO A 6 0.54 10.41 -5.78
N LEU A 7 0.83 11.53 -5.11
CA LEU A 7 2.11 11.72 -4.42
C LEU A 7 2.28 10.73 -3.27
N PHE A 8 1.26 10.57 -2.42
CA PHE A 8 1.29 9.60 -1.33
C PHE A 8 1.33 8.15 -1.84
N ARG A 9 0.68 7.83 -2.97
CA ARG A 9 0.84 6.52 -3.64
C ARG A 9 2.29 6.28 -4.02
N PHE A 10 2.89 7.27 -4.65
CA PHE A 10 4.25 7.18 -5.15
C PHE A 10 5.26 7.01 -4.01
N ILE A 11 5.09 7.77 -2.92
CA ILE A 11 5.92 7.63 -1.70
C ILE A 11 5.80 6.22 -1.12
N LEU A 12 4.58 5.70 -0.97
CA LEU A 12 4.36 4.36 -0.43
C LEU A 12 4.94 3.27 -1.34
N ALA A 13 4.70 3.37 -2.65
CA ALA A 13 5.26 2.46 -3.64
C ALA A 13 6.79 2.44 -3.59
N LEU A 14 7.42 3.62 -3.58
CA LEU A 14 8.87 3.75 -3.51
C LEU A 14 9.43 3.18 -2.20
N ALA A 15 8.77 3.44 -1.07
CA ALA A 15 9.17 2.91 0.23
C ALA A 15 9.09 1.38 0.26
N VAL A 16 8.00 0.79 -0.23
CA VAL A 16 7.82 -0.68 -0.30
C VAL A 16 8.87 -1.31 -1.22
N VAL A 17 9.13 -0.74 -2.39
CA VAL A 17 10.17 -1.24 -3.31
C VAL A 17 11.56 -1.14 -2.69
N ALA A 18 11.85 -0.04 -1.99
CA ALA A 18 13.12 0.12 -1.29
C ALA A 18 13.30 -0.92 -0.18
N ILE A 19 12.25 -1.21 0.61
CA ILE A 19 12.26 -2.25 1.64
C ILE A 19 12.45 -3.63 1.00
N GLY A 20 11.72 -3.93 -0.09
CA GLY A 20 11.89 -5.17 -0.84
C GLY A 20 13.31 -5.35 -1.37
N ALA A 21 13.96 -4.28 -1.83
CA ALA A 21 15.36 -4.32 -2.25
C ALA A 21 16.32 -4.67 -1.11
N THR A 22 16.02 -4.28 0.14
CA THR A 22 16.87 -4.62 1.29
C THR A 22 16.92 -6.11 1.61
N HIS A 23 15.91 -6.89 1.19
CA HIS A 23 15.94 -8.35 1.30
C HIS A 23 17.05 -8.98 0.44
N PHE A 24 17.45 -8.31 -0.65
CA PHE A 24 18.52 -8.78 -1.54
C PHE A 24 19.89 -8.22 -1.15
N THR A 25 19.95 -7.00 -0.64
CA THR A 25 21.22 -6.37 -0.25
C THR A 25 21.66 -6.75 1.16
N SER A 26 20.73 -7.09 2.05
CA SER A 26 20.99 -7.49 3.44
C SER A 26 20.15 -8.72 3.86
N PRO A 27 20.28 -9.87 3.16
CA PRO A 27 19.50 -11.06 3.46
C PRO A 27 19.80 -11.63 4.86
N ASP A 28 21.05 -11.60 5.32
CA ASP A 28 21.47 -12.14 6.62
C ASP A 28 20.74 -11.52 7.81
N SER A 29 20.47 -10.21 7.71
CA SER A 29 19.69 -9.45 8.69
C SER A 29 18.26 -9.98 8.82
N HIS A 30 17.64 -10.33 7.70
CA HIS A 30 16.28 -10.84 7.64
C HIS A 30 16.20 -12.33 8.01
N ILE A 31 17.20 -13.13 7.64
CA ILE A 31 17.26 -14.55 7.99
C ILE A 31 17.34 -14.76 9.50
N ARG A 32 18.13 -13.93 10.20
CA ARG A 32 18.30 -14.03 11.67
C ARG A 32 17.00 -13.87 12.46
N ILE A 33 16.03 -13.17 11.89
CA ILE A 33 14.76 -12.88 12.57
C ILE A 33 13.70 -13.92 12.24
N VAL A 34 13.89 -14.74 11.20
CA VAL A 34 12.96 -15.80 10.83
C VAL A 34 12.87 -16.83 11.97
N PRO A 35 11.66 -17.16 12.45
CA PRO A 35 11.48 -18.18 13.47
C PRO A 35 12.00 -19.54 13.00
N SER A 36 12.63 -20.30 13.90
CA SER A 36 13.16 -21.64 13.60
C SER A 36 12.10 -22.67 13.19
N VAL A 37 10.82 -22.36 13.43
CA VAL A 37 9.67 -23.19 13.01
C VAL A 37 9.41 -23.12 11.49
N LEU A 38 9.95 -22.11 10.79
CA LEU A 38 9.76 -21.96 9.35
C LEU A 38 10.91 -22.61 8.57
N PRO A 39 10.61 -23.53 7.64
CA PRO A 39 11.63 -24.14 6.80
C PRO A 39 12.14 -23.17 5.72
N HIS A 40 13.43 -23.25 5.39
CA HIS A 40 14.06 -22.46 4.31
C HIS A 40 13.94 -20.93 4.47
N PRO A 41 14.50 -20.33 5.55
CA PRO A 41 14.42 -18.89 5.81
C PRO A 41 14.95 -18.02 4.67
N LEU A 42 16.00 -18.48 3.97
CA LEU A 42 16.56 -17.79 2.80
C LEU A 42 15.52 -17.64 1.67
N ALA A 43 14.80 -18.72 1.34
CA ALA A 43 13.79 -18.72 0.29
C ALA A 43 12.59 -17.83 0.65
N LEU A 44 12.21 -17.81 1.94
CA LEU A 44 11.15 -16.94 2.44
C LEU A 44 11.52 -15.46 2.33
N VAL A 45 12.75 -15.09 2.70
CA VAL A 45 13.26 -13.71 2.61
C VAL A 45 13.33 -13.24 1.16
N TYR A 46 13.86 -14.06 0.24
CA TYR A 46 13.87 -13.68 -1.18
C TYR A 46 12.46 -13.64 -1.77
N GLY A 47 11.60 -14.61 -1.41
CA GLY A 47 10.21 -14.66 -1.85
C GLY A 47 9.42 -13.44 -1.41
N SER A 48 9.54 -13.03 -0.14
CA SER A 48 8.90 -11.82 0.36
C SER A 48 9.42 -10.57 -0.34
N GLY A 49 10.75 -10.45 -0.53
CA GLY A 49 11.34 -9.32 -1.23
C GLY A 49 10.85 -9.17 -2.68
N VAL A 50 10.70 -10.27 -3.42
CA VAL A 50 10.10 -10.24 -4.78
C VAL A 50 8.65 -9.75 -4.71
N ILE A 51 7.87 -10.28 -3.78
CA ILE A 51 6.45 -9.92 -3.63
C ILE A 51 6.30 -8.45 -3.25
N GLU A 52 7.14 -7.90 -2.36
CA GLU A 52 7.15 -6.48 -2.00
C GLU A 52 7.41 -5.60 -3.22
N ILE A 53 8.44 -5.92 -4.01
CA ILE A 53 8.77 -5.14 -5.21
C ILE A 53 7.60 -5.18 -6.21
N LEU A 54 7.04 -6.36 -6.46
CA LEU A 54 5.90 -6.52 -7.37
C LEU A 54 4.66 -5.78 -6.86
N ALA A 55 4.37 -5.83 -5.56
CA ALA A 55 3.25 -5.12 -4.97
C ALA A 55 3.47 -3.60 -4.95
N GLY A 56 4.69 -3.14 -4.68
CA GLY A 56 5.05 -1.72 -4.74
C GLY A 56 4.89 -1.15 -6.16
N ILE A 57 5.35 -1.87 -7.18
CA ILE A 57 5.12 -1.53 -8.59
C ILE A 57 3.62 -1.61 -8.93
N GLY A 58 2.94 -2.66 -8.47
CA GLY A 58 1.50 -2.84 -8.67
C GLY A 58 0.65 -1.71 -8.09
N LEU A 59 1.11 -1.07 -7.02
CA LEU A 59 0.47 0.10 -6.41
C LEU A 59 0.48 1.34 -7.32
N LEU A 60 1.43 1.43 -8.25
CA LEU A 60 1.51 2.49 -9.26
C LEU A 60 0.55 2.25 -10.45
N ILE A 61 0.06 1.02 -10.62
CA ILE A 61 -0.85 0.65 -11.70
C ILE A 61 -2.29 0.72 -11.16
N PRO A 62 -3.15 1.64 -11.66
CA PRO A 62 -4.49 1.82 -11.10
C PRO A 62 -5.34 0.55 -11.08
N ARG A 63 -5.19 -0.32 -12.09
CA ARG A 63 -5.90 -1.59 -12.19
C ARG A 63 -5.38 -2.67 -11.23
N ALA A 64 -4.12 -2.58 -10.81
CA ALA A 64 -3.50 -3.56 -9.93
C ALA A 64 -3.36 -3.04 -8.48
N SER A 65 -3.62 -1.77 -8.23
CA SER A 65 -3.41 -1.13 -6.92
C SER A 65 -4.21 -1.80 -5.81
N HIS A 66 -5.46 -2.19 -6.09
CA HIS A 66 -6.31 -2.89 -5.13
C HIS A 66 -5.74 -4.27 -4.77
N ALA A 67 -5.36 -5.06 -5.78
CA ALA A 67 -4.76 -6.37 -5.58
C ALA A 67 -3.39 -6.26 -4.86
N ALA A 68 -2.57 -5.28 -5.25
CA ALA A 68 -1.27 -5.01 -4.66
C ALA A 68 -1.37 -4.63 -3.18
N ALA A 69 -2.36 -3.81 -2.80
CA ALA A 69 -2.60 -3.48 -1.40
C ALA A 69 -2.99 -4.72 -0.58
N TRP A 70 -3.85 -5.59 -1.12
CA TRP A 70 -4.17 -6.86 -0.46
C TRP A 70 -2.96 -7.77 -0.31
N VAL A 71 -2.12 -7.87 -1.34
CA VAL A 71 -0.85 -8.60 -1.27
C VAL A 71 0.04 -8.04 -0.17
N LEU A 72 0.17 -6.72 -0.04
CA LEU A 72 0.93 -6.09 1.04
C LEU A 72 0.35 -6.42 2.42
N VAL A 73 -0.97 -6.37 2.59
CA VAL A 73 -1.64 -6.74 3.85
C VAL A 73 -1.32 -8.18 4.22
N VAL A 74 -1.50 -9.12 3.30
CA VAL A 74 -1.21 -10.54 3.52
C VAL A 74 0.26 -10.76 3.83
N LEU A 75 1.15 -10.08 3.11
CA LEU A 75 2.59 -10.20 3.32
C LEU A 75 3.00 -9.65 4.69
N PHE A 76 2.47 -8.50 5.11
CA PHE A 76 2.72 -7.95 6.43
C PHE A 76 2.26 -8.89 7.55
N ILE A 77 1.11 -9.55 7.38
CA ILE A 77 0.65 -10.59 8.31
C ILE A 77 1.60 -11.78 8.30
N ALA A 78 2.09 -12.21 7.13
CA ALA A 78 3.01 -13.34 7.00
C ALA A 78 4.39 -13.06 7.61
N ILE A 79 4.88 -11.82 7.56
CA ILE A 79 6.17 -11.40 8.14
C ILE A 79 6.05 -11.13 9.65
N PHE A 80 4.83 -10.90 10.17
CA PHE A 80 4.59 -10.58 11.58
C PHE A 80 5.25 -11.56 12.58
N PRO A 81 5.21 -12.90 12.40
CA PRO A 81 5.91 -13.83 13.28
C PRO A 81 7.43 -13.63 13.33
N ALA A 82 8.06 -13.22 12.22
CA ALA A 82 9.49 -12.92 12.19
C ALA A 82 9.81 -11.62 12.96
N ASN A 83 9.00 -10.59 12.78
CA ASN A 83 9.13 -9.33 13.53
C ASN A 83 8.88 -9.54 15.04
N LEU A 84 7.90 -10.38 15.40
CA LEU A 84 7.62 -10.76 16.78
C LEU A 84 8.77 -11.57 17.39
N ASN A 85 9.34 -12.51 16.63
CA ASN A 85 10.49 -13.30 17.06
C ASN A 85 11.72 -12.40 17.34
N GLN A 86 11.98 -11.40 16.49
CA GLN A 86 13.01 -10.39 16.74
C GLN A 86 12.75 -9.61 18.04
N ALA A 87 11.51 -9.18 18.26
CA ALA A 87 11.13 -8.38 19.44
C ALA A 87 11.25 -9.18 20.75
N ILE A 88 10.84 -10.45 20.74
CA ILE A 88 10.90 -11.34 21.92
C ILE A 88 12.35 -11.70 22.25
N HIS A 89 13.14 -12.08 21.24
CA HIS A 89 14.50 -12.60 21.45
C HIS A 89 15.62 -11.54 21.37
N ASN A 90 15.28 -10.28 21.08
CA ASN A 90 16.23 -9.15 20.95
C ASN A 90 17.46 -9.40 20.03
N ILE A 91 17.45 -10.44 19.19
CA ILE A 91 17.48 -10.24 17.73
C ILE A 91 18.52 -9.27 17.18
N PRO A 92 19.85 -9.43 17.38
CA PRO A 92 20.78 -8.51 16.75
C PRO A 92 20.75 -8.49 15.22
N VAL A 93 20.32 -7.35 14.67
CA VAL A 93 20.31 -7.06 13.23
C VAL A 93 21.35 -5.98 12.95
N SER A 94 22.40 -6.32 12.19
CA SER A 94 23.54 -5.43 11.91
C SER A 94 23.18 -4.13 11.17
N ALA A 95 21.97 -4.04 10.61
CA ALA A 95 21.48 -2.90 9.85
C ALA A 95 20.73 -1.83 10.68
N MET A 96 20.52 -2.02 11.99
CA MET A 96 19.84 -1.03 12.85
C MET A 96 20.54 -0.81 14.20
N PRO A 97 20.40 0.40 14.79
CA PRO A 97 20.75 0.65 16.18
C PRO A 97 20.03 -0.35 17.11
N HIS A 98 20.79 -0.86 18.07
CA HIS A 98 20.41 -1.96 18.95
C HIS A 98 19.50 -1.54 20.11
N ASP A 99 18.50 -0.73 19.82
CA ASP A 99 17.62 -0.17 20.84
C ASP A 99 16.32 -0.99 20.85
N PRO A 100 16.04 -1.77 21.93
CA PRO A 100 14.79 -2.48 22.10
C PRO A 100 13.52 -1.66 21.76
N PRO A 101 13.39 -0.36 22.14
CA PRO A 101 12.20 0.41 21.78
C PRO A 101 12.01 0.61 20.26
N LEU A 102 13.07 0.66 19.45
CA LEU A 102 12.95 0.78 17.99
C LEU A 102 12.39 -0.49 17.34
N ILE A 103 12.67 -1.66 17.92
CA ILE A 103 12.10 -2.93 17.46
C ILE A 103 10.60 -2.96 17.69
N TRP A 104 10.15 -2.50 18.86
CA TRP A 104 8.72 -2.40 19.20
C TRP A 104 8.00 -1.32 18.39
N LEU A 105 8.69 -0.24 17.98
CA LEU A 105 8.14 0.81 17.13
C LEU A 105 7.77 0.31 15.71
N ARG A 106 8.34 -0.82 15.26
CA ARG A 106 7.97 -1.41 13.97
C ARG A 106 6.51 -1.85 13.90
N PHE A 107 5.92 -2.32 14.99
CA PHE A 107 4.52 -2.78 14.99
C PHE A 107 3.51 -1.66 14.70
N PRO A 108 3.51 -0.51 15.42
CA PRO A 108 2.63 0.59 15.07
C PRO A 108 2.95 1.14 13.67
N PHE A 109 4.22 1.17 13.26
CA PHE A 109 4.58 1.60 11.91
C PHE A 109 4.02 0.67 10.82
N GLN A 110 4.12 -0.65 11.01
CA GLN A 110 3.57 -1.65 10.10
C GLN A 110 2.04 -1.54 10.00
N VAL A 111 1.35 -1.31 11.12
CA VAL A 111 -0.10 -1.03 11.13
C VAL A 111 -0.42 0.27 10.39
N CYS A 112 0.36 1.34 10.59
CA CYS A 112 0.20 2.59 9.85
C CYS A 112 0.38 2.38 8.33
N LEU A 113 1.36 1.58 7.90
CA LEU A 113 1.56 1.27 6.47
C LEU A 113 0.39 0.48 5.88
N VAL A 114 -0.14 -0.51 6.62
CA VAL A 114 -1.32 -1.28 6.22
C VAL A 114 -2.55 -0.37 6.09
N LEU A 115 -2.80 0.47 7.09
CA LEU A 115 -3.93 1.42 7.08
C LEU A 115 -3.78 2.44 5.96
N TRP A 116 -2.56 2.89 5.67
CA TRP A 116 -2.28 3.79 4.57
C TRP A 116 -2.55 3.11 3.23
N ALA A 117 -2.05 1.90 3.01
CA ALA A 117 -2.33 1.13 1.79
C ALA A 117 -3.85 0.93 1.58
N TRP A 118 -4.58 0.62 2.65
CA TRP A 118 -6.03 0.44 2.61
C TRP A 118 -6.82 1.75 2.38
N TRP A 119 -6.40 2.85 3.01
CA TRP A 119 -7.02 4.15 2.76
C TRP A 119 -6.85 4.60 1.31
N LEU A 120 -5.69 4.26 0.74
CA LEU A 120 -5.33 4.61 -0.62
C LEU A 120 -6.14 3.85 -1.68
N THR A 121 -6.60 2.62 -1.39
CA THR A 121 -7.45 1.84 -2.31
C THR A 121 -8.90 2.29 -2.31
N ARG A 122 -9.48 2.64 -1.15
CA ARG A 122 -10.87 3.18 -1.10
C ARG A 122 -11.05 4.46 -1.91
N ALA A 123 -9.98 5.21 -2.09
CA ALA A 123 -9.98 6.40 -2.93
C ALA A 123 -10.10 6.09 -4.43
N ASP A 124 -9.60 4.95 -4.90
CA ASP A 124 -9.70 4.54 -6.31
C ASP A 124 -11.12 4.07 -6.65
N GLU A 125 -11.73 3.26 -5.77
CA GLU A 125 -13.12 2.81 -5.96
C GLU A 125 -14.10 3.98 -6.04
N ALA A 126 -13.90 5.03 -5.23
CA ALA A 126 -14.75 6.22 -5.27
C ALA A 126 -14.63 6.99 -6.60
N VAL A 127 -13.44 7.05 -7.20
CA VAL A 127 -13.21 7.71 -8.49
C VAL A 127 -13.75 6.86 -9.64
N GLU A 128 -13.57 5.54 -9.60
CA GLU A 128 -14.12 4.63 -10.60
C GLU A 128 -15.66 4.62 -10.55
N THR A 129 -16.25 4.60 -9.35
CA THR A 129 -17.71 4.70 -9.18
C THR A 129 -18.26 6.06 -9.66
N MET A 130 -17.58 7.17 -9.36
CA MET A 130 -18.00 8.50 -9.85
C MET A 130 -17.75 8.70 -11.35
N GLY A 131 -16.76 8.02 -11.94
CA GLY A 131 -16.53 8.01 -13.39
C GLY A 131 -17.47 7.09 -14.16
N ALA A 132 -17.96 6.02 -13.52
CA ALA A 132 -19.01 5.15 -14.06
C ALA A 132 -20.41 5.78 -13.99
N ILE A 133 -20.60 6.82 -13.15
CA ILE A 133 -21.74 7.73 -13.20
C ILE A 133 -21.38 8.87 -14.17
N GLU A 134 -21.15 8.53 -15.44
CA GLU A 134 -21.26 9.53 -16.50
C GLU A 134 -22.75 9.94 -16.54
N PRO A 135 -23.11 11.24 -16.57
CA PRO A 135 -24.50 11.62 -16.74
C PRO A 135 -24.95 11.02 -18.06
N ASP A 136 -25.86 10.05 -17.96
CA ASP A 136 -26.55 9.47 -19.09
C ASP A 136 -26.88 10.60 -20.07
N SER A 137 -26.35 10.48 -21.29
CA SER A 137 -26.56 11.42 -22.39
C SER A 137 -28.05 11.58 -22.74
N ASP A 138 -28.93 10.78 -22.14
CA ASP A 138 -30.38 10.91 -22.15
C ASP A 138 -30.97 11.90 -21.12
N THR A 139 -30.15 12.69 -20.42
CA THR A 139 -30.72 13.83 -19.67
C THR A 139 -31.35 14.81 -20.67
N PRO A 140 -32.69 14.99 -20.69
CA PRO A 140 -33.32 15.86 -21.67
C PRO A 140 -32.76 17.26 -21.46
N LYS A 141 -32.17 17.83 -22.52
CA LYS A 141 -31.81 19.24 -22.56
C LYS A 141 -33.07 20.04 -22.21
N ILE A 142 -33.17 20.52 -20.98
CA ILE A 142 -34.18 21.51 -20.61
C ILE A 142 -33.79 22.77 -21.38
N ILE A 143 -34.40 22.95 -22.54
CA ILE A 143 -34.37 24.21 -23.27
C ILE A 143 -35.09 25.22 -22.36
N PRO A 144 -34.44 26.31 -21.91
CA PRO A 144 -35.15 27.33 -21.18
C PRO A 144 -36.17 28.02 -22.10
N GLU A 145 -37.43 27.63 -21.99
CA GLU A 145 -38.57 28.47 -22.40
C GLU A 145 -38.54 29.74 -21.55
N SER A 146 -38.21 30.89 -22.15
CA SER A 146 -38.74 32.22 -21.76
C SER A 146 -38.05 33.40 -22.50
N LYS A 147 -37.83 33.27 -23.80
CA LYS A 147 -37.81 34.44 -24.70
C LYS A 147 -39.12 34.52 -25.47
N VAL A 148 -40.23 34.49 -24.74
CA VAL A 148 -41.56 34.84 -25.21
C VAL A 148 -42.15 35.81 -24.19
N ASN A 149 -41.70 37.05 -24.22
CA ASN A 149 -42.58 38.23 -24.08
C ASN A 149 -41.73 39.51 -24.22
N SER A 150 -41.61 40.01 -25.45
CA SER A 150 -41.11 41.37 -25.68
C SER A 150 -41.82 42.00 -26.87
N ASN A 151 -43.11 41.69 -27.08
CA ASN A 151 -43.87 42.31 -28.17
C ASN A 151 -45.39 42.28 -28.00
N GLU A 152 -45.93 42.92 -26.97
CA GLU A 152 -47.27 43.53 -26.98
C GLU A 152 -47.13 44.86 -26.20
N ARG A 153 -46.92 45.96 -26.93
CA ARG A 153 -47.89 47.05 -27.16
C ARG A 153 -48.29 47.83 -25.91
#